data_AF-A0AAJ2ZA82-F1
#
_entry.id   AF-A0AAJ2ZA82-F1
#
_cell.length_a   1.000
_cell.length_b   1.000
_cell.length_c   1.000
_cell.angle_alpha   90.00
_cell.angle_beta   90.00
_cell.angle_gamma   90.00
#
_symmetry.space_group_name_H-M   'P 1'
#
loop_
_entity.id
_entity.type
_entity.pdbx_description
1 polymer ?
#
loop_
_entity_poly.entity_id
_entity_poly.type
_entity_poly.pdbx_seq_one_letter_code
_entity_poly.pdbx_strand_id
1 'polypeptide(L)'
;MHPSGRADEPTTTDCAGGAVDRPRAYPSHAPPHTPLRPVWCCRACGQPWPCAQARLLLKAEYADDQIGLSLYLCGLLHEAARDLYRLNPDDGPAPADLFRRFVAWGPYRRPAVDPP
;
A
#
# COMPACT_ATOMS: atom_id res chain seq x y z
N MET A 1 29.98 30.91 64.66
CA MET A 1 30.50 29.59 64.26
C MET A 1 29.51 28.96 63.29
N HIS A 2 29.85 28.94 62.00
CA HIS A 2 29.31 27.96 61.04
C HIS A 2 29.95 26.59 61.31
N PRO A 3 29.31 25.47 60.91
CA PRO A 3 29.53 24.89 59.58
C PRO A 3 28.20 24.49 58.90
N SER A 4 27.93 24.70 57.60
CA SER A 4 28.53 24.15 56.37
C SER A 4 28.48 22.63 56.23
N GLY A 5 27.68 22.15 55.25
CA GLY A 5 27.65 20.77 54.73
C GLY A 5 26.28 20.46 54.10
N ARG A 6 25.99 20.86 52.85
CA ARG A 6 26.34 20.25 51.53
C ARG A 6 25.23 19.30 51.04
N ALA A 7 24.61 19.71 49.93
CA ALA A 7 23.91 19.00 48.83
C ALA A 7 23.21 17.67 49.10
N ASP A 8 21.97 17.54 48.61
CA ASP A 8 21.55 16.48 47.66
C ASP A 8 20.09 16.72 47.22
N GLU A 9 19.88 17.37 46.08
CA GLU A 9 18.82 17.01 45.11
C GLU A 9 19.57 16.26 44.00
N PRO A 10 18.99 15.27 43.27
CA PRO A 10 17.60 15.29 42.77
C PRO A 10 16.93 13.90 42.76
N THR A 11 15.63 13.82 42.48
CA THR A 11 15.07 12.80 41.57
C THR A 11 13.69 13.24 41.14
N THR A 12 13.66 13.95 40.01
CA THR A 12 12.53 13.93 39.09
C THR A 12 12.17 12.47 38.80
N THR A 13 11.01 12.03 39.27
CA THR A 13 10.36 10.83 38.79
C THR A 13 10.10 11.02 37.30
N ASP A 14 10.94 10.37 36.50
CA ASP A 14 10.78 10.24 35.06
C ASP A 14 9.50 9.44 34.80
N CYS A 15 8.45 10.12 34.32
CA CYS A 15 7.26 9.47 33.81
C CYS A 15 7.66 8.73 32.54
N ALA A 16 8.00 7.44 32.68
CA ALA A 16 8.27 6.54 31.57
C ALA A 16 7.07 6.53 30.61
N GLY A 17 7.19 7.32 29.54
CA GLY A 17 6.28 7.29 28.40
C GLY A 17 6.27 5.89 27.82
N GLY A 18 5.09 5.28 27.78
CA GLY A 18 4.88 3.92 27.30
C GLY A 18 5.57 3.71 25.96
N ALA A 19 6.40 2.66 25.90
CA ALA A 19 7.00 2.19 24.68
C ALA A 19 5.87 1.98 23.66
N VAL A 20 5.83 2.85 22.65
CA VAL A 20 4.93 2.70 21.52
C VAL A 20 5.26 1.33 20.91
N ASP A 21 4.30 0.40 21.00
CA ASP A 21 4.35 -0.90 20.36
C ASP A 21 4.48 -0.65 18.85
N ARG A 22 5.72 -0.54 18.38
CA ARG A 22 6.02 -0.38 16.97
C ARG A 22 5.70 -1.73 16.35
N PRO A 23 4.68 -1.83 15.48
CA PRO A 23 4.31 -3.11 14.89
C PRO A 23 5.55 -3.73 14.25
N ARG A 24 5.78 -5.01 14.59
CA ARG A 24 6.92 -5.82 14.17
C ARG A 24 7.30 -5.48 12.73
N ALA A 25 8.59 -5.19 12.51
CA ALA A 25 9.14 -5.06 11.17
C ALA A 25 8.62 -6.22 10.32
N TYR A 26 7.88 -5.89 9.26
CA TYR A 26 7.37 -6.85 8.30
C TYR A 26 8.52 -7.78 7.90
N PRO A 27 8.33 -9.11 7.85
CA PRO A 27 9.45 -10.01 7.63
C PRO A 27 10.12 -9.64 6.31
N SER A 28 11.43 -9.36 6.37
CA SER A 28 12.29 -8.97 5.25
C SER A 28 12.38 -10.01 4.13
N HIS A 29 11.67 -11.13 4.28
CA HIS A 29 11.56 -12.25 3.36
C HIS A 29 10.15 -12.45 2.79
N ALA A 30 9.18 -11.59 3.11
CA ALA A 30 7.87 -11.69 2.47
C ALA A 30 8.01 -11.44 0.96
N PRO A 31 7.48 -12.32 0.10
CA PRO A 31 7.53 -12.12 -1.34
C PRO A 31 6.93 -10.76 -1.70
N PRO A 32 7.48 -10.04 -2.70
CA PRO A 32 6.96 -8.74 -3.07
C PRO A 32 5.54 -8.88 -3.63
N HIS A 33 4.69 -7.87 -3.41
CA HIS A 33 3.32 -7.83 -3.89
C HIS A 33 3.24 -7.49 -5.39
N THR A 34 3.94 -8.26 -6.22
CA THR A 34 4.03 -8.12 -7.68
C THR A 34 3.01 -9.01 -8.40
N PRO A 35 2.67 -8.70 -9.66
CA PRO A 35 1.74 -9.51 -10.45
C PRO A 35 2.35 -10.87 -10.82
N LEU A 36 1.53 -11.92 -10.77
CA LEU A 36 1.80 -13.25 -11.30
C LEU A 36 1.05 -13.41 -12.62
N ARG A 37 1.75 -13.26 -13.75
CA ARG A 37 1.18 -13.53 -15.08
C ARG A 37 1.19 -15.05 -15.36
N PRO A 38 0.22 -15.58 -16.14
CA PRO A 38 -0.88 -14.88 -16.82
C PRO A 38 -2.18 -14.76 -15.99
N VAL A 39 -2.21 -15.26 -14.75
CA VAL A 39 -3.42 -15.27 -13.92
C VAL A 39 -3.73 -13.92 -13.25
N TRP A 40 -2.75 -13.02 -13.22
CA TRP A 40 -2.81 -11.70 -12.60
C TRP A 40 -3.17 -11.72 -11.10
N CYS A 41 -2.78 -12.77 -10.38
CA CYS A 41 -2.85 -12.82 -8.92
C CYS A 41 -1.59 -12.21 -8.29
N CYS A 42 -1.65 -11.83 -7.02
CA CYS A 42 -0.51 -11.30 -6.29
C CYS A 42 0.39 -12.44 -5.84
N ARG A 43 1.69 -12.38 -6.13
CA ARG A 43 2.67 -13.41 -5.72
C ARG A 43 2.72 -13.61 -4.20
N ALA A 44 2.56 -12.53 -3.45
CA ALA A 44 2.69 -12.55 -1.99
C ALA A 44 1.48 -13.13 -1.25
N CYS A 45 0.27 -12.84 -1.72
CA CYS A 45 -0.96 -13.14 -0.96
C CYS A 45 -2.04 -13.89 -1.77
N GLY A 46 -1.79 -14.21 -3.04
CA GLY A 46 -2.73 -14.94 -3.91
C GLY A 46 -3.96 -14.15 -4.36
N GLN A 47 -4.23 -12.99 -3.77
CA GLN A 47 -5.38 -12.14 -4.11
C GLN A 47 -5.26 -11.55 -5.52
N PRO A 48 -6.38 -11.15 -6.17
CA PRO A 48 -6.35 -10.47 -7.45
C PRO A 48 -5.42 -9.25 -7.41
N TRP A 49 -4.38 -9.25 -8.24
CA TRP A 49 -3.46 -8.12 -8.35
C TRP A 49 -4.12 -6.99 -9.18
N PRO A 50 -4.06 -5.70 -8.79
CA PRO A 50 -3.37 -5.15 -7.61
C PRO A 50 -4.16 -5.43 -6.32
N CYS A 51 -3.51 -6.14 -5.38
CA CYS A 51 -4.04 -6.37 -4.05
C CYS A 51 -3.90 -5.11 -3.17
N ALA A 52 -4.56 -5.05 -2.00
CA ALA A 52 -4.53 -3.87 -1.14
C ALA A 52 -3.11 -3.37 -0.83
N GLN A 53 -2.20 -4.27 -0.47
CA GLN A 53 -0.80 -3.92 -0.17
C GLN A 53 -0.06 -3.42 -1.43
N ALA A 54 -0.26 -4.06 -2.59
CA ALA A 54 0.33 -3.59 -3.85
C ALA A 54 -0.12 -2.16 -4.17
N ARG A 55 -1.41 -1.83 -3.95
CA ARG A 55 -1.93 -0.48 -4.18
C ARG A 55 -1.28 0.54 -3.27
N LEU A 56 -1.06 0.21 -1.99
CA LEU A 56 -0.38 1.09 -1.04
C LEU A 56 1.08 1.32 -1.45
N LEU A 57 1.80 0.25 -1.77
CA LEU A 57 3.20 0.33 -2.20
C LEU A 57 3.35 1.15 -3.49
N LEU A 58 2.50 0.92 -4.50
CA LEU A 58 2.53 1.68 -5.74
C LEU A 58 2.21 3.17 -5.53
N LYS A 59 1.27 3.50 -4.64
CA LYS A 59 0.99 4.90 -4.30
C LYS A 59 2.16 5.58 -3.60
N ALA A 60 2.87 4.85 -2.74
CA ALA A 60 4.04 5.37 -2.05
C ALA A 60 5.22 5.55 -3.01
N GLU A 61 5.45 4.59 -3.91
CA GLU A 61 6.53 4.64 -4.90
C GLU A 61 6.34 5.77 -5.91
N TYR A 62 5.10 6.02 -6.34
CA TYR A 62 4.74 7.08 -7.28
C TYR A 62 4.13 8.31 -6.59
N ALA A 63 4.48 8.58 -5.32
CA ALA A 63 3.91 9.69 -4.55
C ALA A 63 4.01 11.04 -5.29
N ASP A 64 5.13 11.27 -5.96
CA ASP A 64 5.42 12.51 -6.70
C ASP A 64 5.07 12.43 -8.21
N ASP A 65 4.66 11.25 -8.72
CA ASP A 65 4.32 11.04 -10.13
C ASP A 65 3.03 10.21 -10.31
N GLN A 66 1.92 10.85 -9.96
CA GLN A 66 0.60 10.23 -10.06
C GLN A 66 0.16 9.97 -11.51
N ILE A 67 0.64 10.77 -12.47
CA ILE A 67 0.37 10.55 -13.90
C ILE A 67 1.08 9.27 -14.34
N GLY A 68 2.37 9.13 -13.99
CA GLY A 68 3.16 7.93 -14.25
C GLY A 68 2.53 6.67 -13.66
N LEU A 69 2.02 6.73 -12.42
CA LEU A 69 1.28 5.62 -11.82
C LEU A 69 0.07 5.22 -12.68
N SER A 70 -0.71 6.21 -13.13
CA SER A 70 -1.91 5.97 -13.93
C SER A 70 -1.56 5.33 -15.28
N LEU A 71 -0.52 5.83 -15.96
CA LEU A 71 -0.05 5.29 -17.24
C LEU A 71 0.49 3.85 -17.07
N TYR A 72 1.28 3.61 -16.02
CA TYR A 72 1.79 2.28 -15.68
C TYR A 72 0.65 1.27 -15.46
N LEU A 73 -0.36 1.65 -14.67
CA LEU A 73 -1.53 0.81 -14.40
C LEU A 73 -2.38 0.55 -15.64
N CYS A 74 -2.52 1.53 -16.54
CA CYS A 74 -3.17 1.34 -17.83
C CYS A 74 -2.44 0.32 -18.71
N GLY A 75 -1.11 0.40 -18.78
CA GLY A 75 -0.30 -0.59 -19.51
C GLY A 75 -0.52 -2.01 -19.00
N LEU A 76 -0.48 -2.18 -17.67
CA LEU A 76 -0.75 -3.46 -17.03
C LEU A 76 -2.18 -3.95 -17.22
N LEU A 77 -3.18 -3.06 -17.23
CA LEU A 77 -4.56 -3.40 -17.55
C LEU A 77 -4.65 -4.04 -18.94
N HIS A 78 -4.00 -3.45 -19.94
CA HIS A 78 -4.03 -3.97 -21.32
C HIS A 78 -3.39 -5.36 -21.41
N GLU A 79 -2.26 -5.56 -20.74
CA GLU A 79 -1.63 -6.89 -20.65
C GLU A 79 -2.53 -7.89 -19.92
N ALA A 80 -3.18 -7.47 -18.84
CA ALA A 80 -4.09 -8.30 -18.05
C ALA A 80 -5.33 -8.71 -18.83
N ALA A 81 -5.93 -7.78 -19.57
CA ALA A 81 -7.04 -8.08 -20.46
C ALA A 81 -6.64 -9.18 -21.45
N ARG A 82 -5.50 -9.00 -22.13
CA ARG A 82 -4.99 -9.98 -23.11
C ARG A 82 -4.77 -11.35 -22.49
N ASP A 83 -4.14 -11.44 -21.32
CA ASP A 83 -3.85 -12.73 -20.69
C ASP A 83 -5.10 -13.41 -20.15
N LEU A 84 -5.99 -12.67 -19.48
CA LEU A 84 -7.20 -13.23 -18.88
C LEU A 84 -8.20 -13.71 -19.94
N TYR A 85 -8.37 -12.97 -21.04
CA TYR A 85 -9.19 -13.44 -22.17
C TYR A 85 -8.58 -14.65 -22.89
N ARG A 86 -7.26 -14.80 -22.88
CA ARG A 86 -6.60 -16.01 -23.42
C ARG A 86 -6.79 -17.23 -22.52
N LEU A 87 -6.78 -17.03 -21.20
CA LEU A 87 -7.01 -18.10 -20.24
C LEU A 87 -8.48 -18.53 -20.19
N ASN A 88 -9.41 -17.57 -20.27
CA ASN A 88 -10.85 -17.80 -20.21
C ASN A 88 -11.55 -17.02 -21.34
N PRO A 89 -11.62 -17.59 -22.56
CA PRO A 89 -12.25 -16.92 -23.71
C PRO A 89 -13.74 -16.65 -23.51
N ASP A 90 -14.46 -17.58 -22.87
CA ASP A 90 -15.92 -17.55 -22.75
C ASP A 90 -16.42 -16.83 -21.49
N ASP A 91 -15.56 -16.65 -20.48
CA ASP A 91 -15.91 -16.06 -19.17
C ASP A 91 -14.84 -15.09 -18.67
N GLY A 92 -14.32 -14.27 -19.60
CA GLY A 92 -13.36 -13.23 -19.29
C GLY A 92 -13.99 -12.07 -18.50
N PRO A 93 -13.23 -11.36 -17.65
CA PRO A 93 -13.74 -10.23 -16.89
C PRO A 93 -14.22 -9.11 -17.83
N ALA A 94 -15.29 -8.40 -17.44
CA ALA A 94 -15.75 -7.26 -18.23
C ALA A 94 -14.71 -6.13 -18.23
N PRO A 95 -14.58 -5.34 -19.32
CA PRO A 95 -13.62 -4.24 -19.39
C PRO A 95 -13.74 -3.22 -18.25
N ALA A 96 -14.98 -2.95 -17.81
CA ALA A 96 -15.25 -2.05 -16.69
C ALA A 96 -14.68 -2.58 -15.36
N ASP A 97 -14.67 -3.90 -15.15
CA ASP A 97 -14.15 -4.50 -13.92
C ASP A 97 -12.62 -4.49 -13.89
N LEU A 98 -11.98 -4.68 -15.05
CA LEU A 98 -10.54 -4.47 -15.19
C LEU A 98 -10.16 -3.01 -14.92
N PHE A 99 -10.92 -2.04 -15.44
CA PHE A 99 -10.69 -0.63 -15.13
C PHE A 99 -10.84 -0.33 -13.63
N ARG A 100 -11.91 -0.82 -12.99
CA ARG A 100 -12.14 -0.67 -11.54
C ARG A 100 -11.01 -1.26 -10.71
N ARG A 101 -10.50 -2.43 -11.14
CA ARG A 101 -9.44 -3.17 -10.46
C ARG A 101 -8.07 -2.52 -10.58
N PHE A 102 -7.69 -2.04 -11.78
CA PHE A 102 -6.35 -1.52 -12.02
C PHE A 102 -6.24 -0.01 -11.83
N VAL A 103 -7.17 0.79 -12.38
CA VAL A 103 -6.97 2.23 -12.55
C VAL A 103 -7.84 3.05 -11.61
N ALA A 104 -9.06 2.60 -11.33
CA ALA A 104 -10.08 3.45 -10.73
C ALA A 104 -9.86 3.80 -9.23
N TRP A 105 -8.75 3.40 -8.62
CA TRP A 105 -8.36 3.80 -7.26
C TRP A 105 -7.18 4.78 -7.24
N GLY A 106 -6.71 5.19 -8.42
CA GLY A 106 -5.71 6.25 -8.60
C GLY A 106 -6.18 7.60 -8.07
N PRO A 107 -5.25 8.50 -7.75
CA PRO A 107 -5.52 9.76 -7.05
C PRO A 107 -6.36 10.76 -7.84
N TYR A 108 -6.46 10.60 -9.17
CA TYR A 108 -7.27 11.48 -10.02
C TYR A 108 -8.76 11.19 -9.96
N ARG A 109 -9.19 10.14 -9.23
CA ARG A 109 -10.61 10.01 -8.93
C ARG A 109 -10.97 11.09 -7.91
N ARG A 110 -11.48 12.23 -8.39
CA ARG A 110 -12.30 13.11 -7.53
C ARG A 110 -13.33 12.20 -6.86
N PRO A 111 -13.45 12.21 -5.52
CA PRO A 111 -14.63 11.66 -4.89
C PRO A 111 -15.82 12.27 -5.62
N ALA A 112 -16.78 11.44 -6.04
CA ALA A 112 -18.07 11.98 -6.41
C ALA A 112 -18.57 12.66 -5.14
N VAL A 113 -18.48 13.99 -5.09
CA VAL A 113 -19.22 14.76 -4.11
C VAL A 113 -20.67 14.48 -4.47
N ASP A 114 -21.37 13.75 -3.60
CA ASP A 114 -22.82 13.64 -3.72
C ASP A 114 -23.39 15.07 -3.64
N PRO A 115 -24.24 15.48 -4.60
CA PRO A 115 -24.91 16.77 -4.51
C PRO A 115 -25.80 16.82 -3.26
N PRO A 116 -25.95 18.01 -2.64
CA PRO A 116 -26.73 18.19 -1.41
C PRO A 116 -28.22 17.88 -1.57
#